data_AF-A0A5K1AEZ4-F1
#
_entry.id   AF-A0A5K1AEZ4-F1
#
_cell.length_a   1.000
_cell.length_b   1.000
_cell.length_c   1.000
_cell.angle_alpha   90.00
_cell.angle_beta   90.00
_cell.angle_gamma   90.00
#
_symmetry.space_group_name_H-M   'P 1'
#
loop_
_entity.id
_entity.type
_entity.pdbx_description
1 polymer ?
#
loop_
_entity_poly.entity_id
_entity_poly.type
_entity_poly.pdbx_seq_one_letter_code
_entity_poly.pdbx_strand_id
1 'polypeptide(L)' 'VLAKKFGAALVTLEHRYYGKSSPFETLSTNNLRYLSSKQALFDLAVFRQYYQ' A
#
# COMPACT_ATOMS: atom_id res chain seq x y z
N VAL A 1 -0.51 8.69 -20.09
CA VAL A 1 -0.33 8.32 -21.53
C VAL A 1 -0.07 6.82 -21.71
N LEU A 2 0.83 6.18 -20.95
CA LEU A 2 1.15 4.75 -21.09
C LEU A 2 -0.03 3.80 -20.85
N ALA A 3 -0.76 3.93 -19.72
CA ALA A 3 -1.91 3.07 -19.43
C ALA A 3 -2.96 3.08 -20.54
N LYS A 4 -3.32 4.27 -21.05
CA LYS A 4 -4.23 4.46 -22.19
C LYS A 4 -3.70 3.80 -23.47
N LYS A 5 -2.40 3.92 -23.76
CA LYS A 5 -1.77 3.32 -24.95
C LYS A 5 -1.88 1.79 -24.96
N PHE A 6 -1.76 1.15 -23.79
CA PHE A 6 -1.74 -0.30 -23.66
C PHE A 6 -3.09 -0.90 -23.22
N GLY A 7 -4.14 -0.09 -23.06
CA GLY A 7 -5.41 -0.56 -22.49
C GLY A 7 -5.27 -1.13 -21.09
N ALA A 8 -4.28 -0.68 -20.32
CA ALA A 8 -3.95 -1.24 -19.01
C ALA A 8 -4.78 -0.60 -17.90
N ALA A 9 -5.18 -1.41 -16.92
CA ALA A 9 -5.73 -0.91 -15.66
C ALA A 9 -4.67 -0.12 -14.88
N LEU A 10 -5.08 0.98 -14.26
CA LEU A 10 -4.25 1.76 -13.35
C LEU A 10 -4.80 1.62 -11.94
N VAL A 11 -3.98 1.10 -11.03
CA VAL A 11 -4.32 0.99 -9.62
C VAL A 11 -3.16 1.54 -8.80
N THR A 12 -3.49 2.34 -7.78
CA THR A 12 -2.52 2.94 -6.87
C THR A 12 -2.93 2.64 -5.43
N LEU A 13 -2.02 2.08 -4.66
CA LEU A 13 -2.24 1.81 -3.25
C LEU A 13 -1.71 2.97 -2.43
N GLU A 14 -2.48 3.37 -1.43
CA GLU A 14 -2.01 4.29 -0.42
C GLU A 14 -1.11 3.51 0.57
N HIS A 15 0.01 4.12 0.93
CA HIS A 15 1.01 3.47 1.76
C HIS A 15 0.51 3.35 3.21
N ARG A 16 0.86 2.25 3.90
CA ARG A 16 0.58 2.07 5.33
C ARG A 16 1.02 3.28 6.16
N TYR A 17 0.19 3.69 7.11
CA TYR A 17 0.35 4.87 7.99
C TYR A 17 0.20 6.24 7.30
N TYR A 18 -0.22 6.29 6.04
CA TYR A 18 -0.51 7.55 5.35
C TYR A 18 -1.99 7.65 4.98
N GLY A 19 -2.52 8.86 5.03
CA GLY A 19 -3.92 9.13 4.67
C GLY A 19 -4.90 8.33 5.51
N LYS A 20 -5.72 7.52 4.85
CA LYS A 20 -6.72 6.65 5.50
C LYS A 20 -6.21 5.22 5.71
N SER A 21 -5.06 4.88 5.15
CA SER A 21 -4.47 3.54 5.19
C SER A 21 -3.62 3.36 6.43
N SER A 22 -4.25 3.39 7.62
CA SER A 22 -3.57 3.14 8.89
C SER A 22 -4.06 1.83 9.53
N PRO A 23 -3.15 0.90 9.90
CA PRO A 23 -3.54 -0.32 10.60
C PRO A 23 -3.93 -0.07 12.07
N PHE A 24 -3.64 1.12 12.59
CA PHE A 24 -3.95 1.53 13.97
C PHE A 24 -4.58 2.92 13.98
N GLU A 25 -5.43 3.19 14.97
CA GLU A 25 -6.07 4.50 15.13
C GLU A 25 -5.08 5.59 15.55
N THR A 26 -4.00 5.22 16.27
CA THR A 26 -3.05 6.16 16.86
C THR A 26 -1.62 5.90 16.40
N LEU A 27 -0.87 6.98 16.15
CA LEU A 27 0.53 6.95 15.76
C LEU A 27 1.46 6.98 16.98
N SER A 28 1.43 5.91 17.78
CA SER A 28 2.39 5.71 18.87
C SER A 28 3.68 5.05 18.37
N THR A 29 4.80 5.21 19.08
CA THR A 29 6.06 4.53 18.75
C THR A 29 5.91 3.00 18.67
N ASN A 30 5.11 2.43 19.57
CA ASN A 30 4.77 1.00 19.55
C ASN A 30 4.03 0.60 18.28
N ASN A 31 3.09 1.42 17.80
CA ASN A 31 2.35 1.16 16.57
C ASN A 31 3.23 1.38 15.33
N LEU A 32 4.11 2.38 15.35
CA LEU A 32 5.02 2.70 14.24
C LEU A 32 6.12 1.66 14.02
N ARG A 33 6.31 0.68 14.91
CA ARG A 33 7.26 -0.42 14.69
C ARG A 33 7.03 -1.21 13.40
N TYR A 34 5.81 -1.15 12.84
CA TYR A 34 5.49 -1.80 11.56
C TYR A 34 5.55 -0.85 10.35
N LEU A 35 5.92 0.42 10.54
CA LEU A 35 6.20 1.35 9.45
C LEU A 35 7.61 1.07 8.92
N SER A 36 7.71 0.18 7.94
CA SER A 36 8.96 -0.12 7.24
C SER A 36 8.71 -0.38 5.76
N SER A 37 9.69 -0.07 4.92
CA SER A 37 9.60 -0.33 3.48
C SER A 37 9.40 -1.82 3.17
N LYS A 38 10.05 -2.72 3.94
CA LYS A 38 9.88 -4.17 3.79
C LYS A 38 8.41 -4.59 3.97
N GLN A 39 7.76 -4.07 5.01
CA GLN A 39 6.36 -4.39 5.25
C GLN A 39 5.42 -3.75 4.22
N ALA A 40 5.69 -2.52 3.78
CA ALA A 40 4.91 -1.88 2.71
C ALA A 40 5.01 -2.66 1.38
N LEU A 41 6.18 -3.22 1.07
CA LEU A 41 6.33 -4.10 -0.10
C LEU A 41 5.51 -5.40 0.04
N PHE A 42 5.38 -5.95 1.26
CA PHE A 42 4.50 -7.09 1.48
C PHE A 42 3.02 -6.73 1.29
N ASP A 43 2.58 -5.52 1.63
CA ASP A 43 1.21 -5.08 1.33
C ASP A 43 0.95 -5.08 -0.18
N LEU A 44 1.90 -4.56 -0.96
CA LEU A 44 1.80 -4.57 -2.42
C LEU A 44 1.78 -6.01 -2.98
N ALA A 45 2.56 -6.92 -2.41
CA ALA A 45 2.60 -8.32 -2.83
C ALA A 45 1.27 -9.04 -2.54
N VAL A 46 0.71 -8.86 -1.34
CA VAL A 46 -0.59 -9.42 -0.96
C VAL A 46 -1.71 -8.82 -1.81
N PHE A 47 -1.70 -7.49 -2.01
CA PHE A 47 -2.67 -6.84 -2.90
C PHE A 47 -2.61 -7.42 -4.31
N ARG A 48 -1.40 -7.55 -4.88
CA ARG A 48 -1.23 -8.11 -6.23
C ARG A 48 -1.79 -9.54 -6.30
N GLN A 49 -1.52 -10.38 -5.31
CA GLN A 49 -2.05 -11.75 -5.26
C GLN A 49 -3.57 -11.80 -5.14
N TYR A 50 -4.18 -10.83 -4.45
CA TYR A 50 -5.63 -10.75 -4.32
C TYR A 50 -6.31 -10.15 -5.56
N TYR A 51 -5.67 -9.19 -6.22
CA TYR A 51 -6.21 -8.45 -7.35
C TYR A 51 -6.08 -9.18 -8.69
N GLN A 52 -5.02 -9.99 -8.86
CA GLN A 52 -4.75 -10.78 -10.08
C GLN A 52 -5.31 -12.19 -9.96
#